data_AF-Q6FTI0-F1
#
_entry.id   AF-Q6FTI0-F1
#
_cell.length_a   1.000
_cell.length_b   1.000
_cell.length_c   1.000
_cell.angle_alpha   90.00
_cell.angle_beta   90.00
_cell.angle_gamma   90.00
#
_symmetry.space_group_name_H-M   'P 1'
#
loop_
_entity.id
_entity.type
_entity.pdbx_description
1 polymer ?
#
loop_
_entity_poly.entity_id
_entity_poly.type
_entity_poly.pdbx_seq_one_letter_code
_entity_poly.pdbx_strand_id
1 'polypeptide(L)'
;MPTDNADLGQEDIDVFDNGRESFDRLNKPVLDGIGIEGNDDDDDDYLTLYNMTPRERLMYTFRRSMYKALDHFNSLPKWQRLLIILFGALVIVLGILMLIFHNKILDKVLETSKDLNERSSTNFILLVLLFFVGFPPMIGYSFLSTSTGLIYGVSFHGWFVLALGSVTGSVASFYVFKNLLHSRAEKLVHMNKRFEAFASILQEDNSYLMLALLRLCPFPYSLTNGAIAGIYGISVKNFTIANIITTPKLLIYLFIGARIKNMAEDHSTSSRIFDLVSILITLIIFTLTAWLLYFKTKQRYAQLKNQAVAQNSSANREVDFEI
;
A
#
# COMPACT_ATOMS: atom_id res chain seq x y z
N MET A 1 19.28 -53.65 14.55
CA MET A 1 19.63 -53.13 13.22
C MET A 1 20.20 -51.74 13.41
N PRO A 2 21.50 -51.51 13.17
CA PRO A 2 22.07 -50.17 13.20
C PRO A 2 21.86 -49.51 11.84
N THR A 3 21.34 -48.29 11.81
CA THR A 3 21.46 -47.40 10.65
C THR A 3 22.43 -46.29 11.05
N ASP A 4 23.59 -46.39 10.44
CA ASP A 4 24.66 -45.42 10.26
C ASP A 4 24.32 -43.98 10.63
N ASN A 5 25.07 -43.45 11.60
CA ASN A 5 25.26 -42.02 11.79
C ASN A 5 26.04 -41.48 10.60
N ALA A 6 25.43 -40.56 9.83
CA ALA A 6 26.21 -39.67 8.97
C ALA A 6 26.93 -38.67 9.87
N ASP A 7 28.13 -39.05 10.33
CA ASP A 7 29.09 -38.15 10.95
C ASP A 7 29.56 -37.19 9.86
N LEU A 8 28.93 -36.01 9.79
CA LEU A 8 29.40 -34.93 8.93
C LEU A 8 30.82 -34.60 9.39
N GLY A 9 31.80 -34.88 8.54
CA GLY A 9 33.18 -34.60 8.84
C GLY A 9 33.35 -33.14 9.20
N GLN A 10 34.27 -32.84 10.12
CA GLN A 10 34.61 -31.47 10.55
C GLN A 10 34.80 -30.53 9.33
N GLU A 11 35.32 -31.07 8.22
CA GLU A 11 35.53 -30.35 6.96
C GLU A 11 34.22 -29.92 6.27
N ASP A 12 33.17 -30.75 6.31
CA ASP A 12 31.84 -30.37 5.78
C ASP A 12 31.19 -29.29 6.64
N ILE A 13 31.41 -29.32 7.96
CA ILE A 13 30.94 -28.29 8.90
C ILE A 13 31.66 -26.97 8.60
N ASP A 14 32.98 -26.99 8.41
CA ASP A 14 33.78 -25.78 8.12
C ASP A 14 33.43 -25.16 6.74
N VAL A 15 33.08 -25.98 5.74
CA VAL A 15 32.60 -25.49 4.43
C VAL A 15 31.22 -24.86 4.54
N PHE A 16 30.31 -25.47 5.32
CA PHE A 16 28.99 -24.90 5.58
C PHE A 16 29.08 -23.59 6.37
N ASP A 17 29.96 -23.50 7.37
CA ASP A 17 30.12 -22.30 8.19
C ASP A 17 30.77 -21.16 7.40
N ASN A 18 31.79 -21.44 6.60
CA ASN A 18 32.36 -20.45 5.66
C ASN A 18 31.35 -20.00 4.59
N GLY A 19 30.49 -20.90 4.11
CA GLY A 19 29.41 -20.58 3.18
C GLY A 19 28.37 -19.66 3.81
N ARG A 20 28.02 -19.90 5.07
CA ARG A 20 27.11 -19.04 5.86
C ARG A 20 27.72 -17.67 6.12
N GLU A 21 28.96 -17.60 6.59
CA GLU A 21 29.66 -16.32 6.79
C GLU A 21 29.79 -15.52 5.49
N SER A 22 30.05 -16.18 4.36
CA SER A 22 30.12 -15.52 3.06
C SER A 22 28.76 -15.01 2.59
N PHE A 23 27.69 -15.79 2.77
CA PHE A 23 26.32 -15.40 2.44
C PHE A 23 25.86 -14.22 3.30
N ASP A 24 26.13 -14.27 4.60
CA ASP A 24 25.80 -13.20 5.54
C ASP A 24 26.61 -11.94 5.22
N ARG A 25 27.91 -12.04 4.92
CA ARG A 25 28.72 -10.87 4.51
C ARG A 25 28.23 -10.22 3.22
N LEU A 26 27.78 -11.02 2.24
CA LEU A 26 27.27 -10.52 0.95
C LEU A 26 25.89 -9.88 1.09
N ASN A 27 25.01 -10.45 1.91
CA ASN A 27 23.64 -9.99 2.03
C ASN A 27 23.38 -9.04 3.20
N LYS A 28 24.19 -9.03 4.26
CA LYS A 28 24.00 -8.12 5.42
C LYS A 28 23.89 -6.64 5.03
N PRO A 29 24.74 -6.04 4.16
CA PRO A 29 24.53 -4.65 3.74
C PRO A 29 23.25 -4.46 2.91
N VAL A 30 22.81 -5.49 2.19
CA VAL A 30 21.54 -5.47 1.45
C VAL A 30 20.34 -5.58 2.40
N LEU A 31 20.40 -6.47 3.39
CA LEU A 31 19.35 -6.71 4.38
C LEU A 31 19.22 -5.55 5.38
N ASP A 32 20.36 -5.02 5.83
CA ASP A 32 20.44 -3.81 6.66
C ASP A 32 19.92 -2.59 5.89
N GLY A 33 20.24 -2.48 4.58
CA GLY A 33 19.71 -1.44 3.69
C GLY A 33 18.20 -1.56 3.39
N ILE A 34 17.61 -2.73 3.60
CA ILE A 34 16.16 -2.97 3.46
C ILE A 34 15.45 -2.83 4.83
N GLY A 35 16.19 -2.51 5.90
CA GLY A 35 15.63 -2.30 7.23
C GLY A 35 14.95 -3.55 7.79
N ILE A 36 15.36 -4.74 7.34
CA ILE A 36 15.04 -6.00 7.99
C ILE A 36 16.12 -6.23 9.04
N GLU A 37 16.13 -5.40 10.08
CA GLU A 37 16.70 -5.83 11.35
C GLU A 37 15.88 -7.06 11.76
N GLY A 38 16.51 -8.23 11.73
CA GLY A 38 16.01 -9.38 12.45
C GLY A 38 15.78 -8.90 13.88
N ASN A 39 14.52 -8.82 14.29
CA ASN A 39 14.21 -8.58 15.68
C ASN A 39 14.77 -9.81 16.40
N ASP A 40 15.79 -9.66 17.26
CA ASP A 40 16.49 -10.80 17.89
C ASP A 40 15.53 -11.82 18.55
N ASP A 41 14.30 -11.40 18.92
CA ASP A 41 13.23 -12.30 19.37
C ASP A 41 12.68 -13.27 18.31
N ASP A 42 13.03 -13.13 17.03
CA ASP A 42 12.60 -14.01 15.94
C ASP A 42 13.52 -15.24 15.82
N ASP A 43 14.81 -15.14 16.17
CA ASP A 43 15.79 -16.21 15.97
C ASP A 43 15.60 -17.38 16.96
N ASP A 44 15.28 -17.09 18.22
CA ASP A 44 14.94 -18.11 19.22
C ASP A 44 13.62 -18.85 18.89
N ASP A 45 12.76 -18.21 18.09
CA ASP A 45 11.43 -18.70 17.75
C ASP A 45 11.46 -19.72 16.59
N TYR A 46 12.47 -19.65 15.72
CA TYR A 46 12.59 -20.55 14.57
C TYR A 46 12.73 -22.02 14.99
N LEU A 47 13.51 -22.30 16.04
CA LEU A 47 13.71 -23.67 16.54
C LEU A 47 12.42 -24.24 17.14
N THR A 48 11.59 -23.40 17.76
CA THR A 48 10.32 -23.86 18.35
C THR A 48 9.24 -24.08 17.27
N LEU A 49 9.25 -23.28 16.20
CA LEU A 49 8.26 -23.34 15.12
C LEU A 49 8.37 -24.62 14.26
N TYR A 50 9.56 -25.22 14.19
CA TYR A 50 9.83 -26.38 13.33
C TYR A 50 9.11 -27.64 13.81
N ASN A 51 8.98 -27.84 15.12
CA ASN A 51 8.34 -29.03 15.70
C ASN A 51 6.81 -28.92 15.85
N MET A 52 6.21 -27.78 15.49
CA MET A 52 4.77 -27.53 15.67
C MET A 52 3.92 -28.03 14.50
N THR A 53 2.78 -28.64 14.82
CA THR A 53 1.74 -28.96 13.83
C THR A 53 1.16 -27.68 13.19
N PRO A 54 0.55 -27.75 11.99
CA PRO A 54 -0.02 -26.55 11.33
C PRO A 54 -1.05 -25.79 12.19
N ARG A 55 -1.83 -26.50 13.02
CA ARG A 55 -2.78 -25.88 13.96
C ARG A 55 -2.06 -25.16 15.10
N GLU A 56 -1.02 -25.77 15.66
CA GLU A 56 -0.21 -25.14 16.71
C GLU A 56 0.51 -23.90 16.17
N ARG A 57 1.03 -23.94 14.94
CA ARG A 57 1.64 -22.79 14.27
C ARG A 57 0.67 -21.63 14.09
N LEU A 58 -0.56 -21.92 13.64
CA LEU A 58 -1.60 -20.90 13.50
C LEU A 58 -1.99 -20.30 14.87
N MET A 59 -2.13 -21.14 15.89
CA MET A 59 -2.47 -20.67 17.23
C MET A 59 -1.33 -19.89 17.88
N TYR A 60 -0.08 -20.30 17.64
CA TYR A 60 1.13 -19.64 18.10
C TYR A 60 1.28 -18.27 17.46
N THR A 61 1.17 -18.18 16.12
CA THR A 61 1.22 -16.90 15.39
C THR A 61 0.07 -15.96 15.79
N PHE A 62 -1.14 -16.49 16.00
CA PHE A 62 -2.27 -15.69 16.50
C PHE A 62 -2.03 -15.19 17.93
N ARG A 63 -1.58 -16.06 18.84
CA ARG A 63 -1.22 -15.67 20.22
C ARG A 63 -0.10 -14.65 20.22
N ARG A 64 0.99 -14.88 19.49
CA ARG A 64 2.13 -13.96 19.39
C ARG A 64 1.69 -12.60 18.85
N SER A 65 0.86 -12.58 17.80
CA SER A 65 0.28 -11.35 17.26
C SER A 65 -0.59 -10.63 18.30
N MET A 66 -1.41 -11.37 19.04
CA MET A 66 -2.23 -10.81 20.11
C MET A 66 -1.41 -10.30 21.30
N TYR A 67 -0.37 -11.02 21.72
CA TYR A 67 0.54 -10.59 22.77
C TYR A 67 1.32 -9.36 22.34
N LYS A 68 1.89 -9.32 21.12
CA LYS A 68 2.54 -8.12 20.57
C LYS A 68 1.57 -6.93 20.47
N ALA A 69 0.32 -7.16 20.05
CA ALA A 69 -0.70 -6.12 19.99
C ALA A 69 -1.11 -5.61 21.38
N LEU A 70 -1.24 -6.50 22.36
CA LEU A 70 -1.56 -6.16 23.74
C LEU A 70 -0.40 -5.47 24.45
N ASP A 71 0.84 -5.90 24.21
CA ASP A 71 2.04 -5.29 24.75
C ASP A 71 2.27 -3.91 24.14
N HIS A 72 2.08 -3.77 22.82
CA HIS A 72 2.07 -2.47 22.15
C HIS A 72 0.95 -1.58 22.67
N PHE A 73 -0.26 -2.10 22.86
CA PHE A 73 -1.35 -1.35 23.49
C PHE A 73 -1.00 -0.95 24.93
N ASN A 74 -0.30 -1.82 25.66
CA ASN A 74 0.17 -1.59 27.02
C ASN A 74 1.43 -0.74 27.15
N SER A 75 2.13 -0.44 26.07
CA SER A 75 3.23 0.53 26.07
C SER A 75 2.74 1.95 25.75
N LEU A 76 1.55 2.09 25.16
CA LEU A 76 0.98 3.41 24.86
C LEU A 76 0.58 4.16 26.15
N PRO A 77 0.72 5.49 26.20
CA PRO A 77 0.20 6.32 27.29
C PRO A 77 -1.32 6.13 27.46
N LYS A 78 -1.82 6.26 28.70
CA LYS A 78 -3.21 5.98 29.07
C LYS A 78 -4.26 6.67 28.18
N TRP A 79 -3.97 7.89 27.71
CA TRP A 79 -4.89 8.64 26.84
C TRP A 79 -5.01 8.03 25.43
N GLN A 80 -3.90 7.52 24.84
CA GLN A 80 -3.92 6.84 23.55
C GLN A 80 -4.66 5.50 23.64
N ARG A 81 -4.50 4.77 24.76
CA ARG A 81 -5.30 3.57 25.05
C ARG A 81 -6.79 3.87 25.10
N LEU A 82 -7.17 4.93 25.82
CA LEU A 82 -8.56 5.36 25.90
C LEU A 82 -9.12 5.71 24.52
N LEU A 83 -8.36 6.42 23.68
CA LEU A 83 -8.75 6.74 22.31
C LEU A 83 -8.93 5.49 21.45
N ILE A 84 -8.02 4.52 21.53
CA ILE A 84 -8.13 3.26 20.78
C ILE A 84 -9.35 2.45 21.24
N ILE A 85 -9.61 2.36 22.56
CA ILE A 85 -10.80 1.69 23.10
C ILE A 85 -12.07 2.41 22.63
N LEU A 86 -12.11 3.74 22.71
CA LEU A 86 -13.26 4.53 22.29
C LEU A 86 -13.49 4.39 20.78
N PHE A 87 -12.43 4.41 19.97
CA PHE A 87 -12.50 4.17 18.52
C PHE A 87 -12.98 2.74 18.21
N GLY A 88 -12.46 1.73 18.89
CA GLY A 88 -12.91 0.34 18.75
C GLY A 88 -14.38 0.16 19.13
N ALA A 89 -14.81 0.73 20.26
CA ALA A 89 -16.20 0.75 20.69
C ALA A 89 -17.10 1.49 19.68
N LEU A 90 -16.64 2.63 19.16
CA LEU A 90 -17.33 3.39 18.10
C LEU A 90 -17.49 2.54 16.83
N VAL A 91 -16.44 1.86 16.37
CA VAL A 91 -16.50 0.98 15.20
C VAL A 91 -17.50 -0.18 15.41
N ILE A 92 -17.51 -0.79 16.60
CA ILE A 92 -18.47 -1.86 16.95
C ILE A 92 -19.91 -1.31 16.96
N VAL A 93 -20.15 -0.17 17.62
CA VAL A 93 -21.47 0.47 17.66
C VAL A 93 -21.95 0.85 16.26
N LEU A 94 -21.07 1.43 15.43
CA LEU A 94 -21.37 1.73 14.03
C LEU A 94 -21.66 0.47 13.22
N GLY A 95 -20.93 -0.63 13.47
CA GLY A 95 -21.18 -1.93 12.84
C GLY A 95 -22.55 -2.52 13.22
N ILE A 96 -22.91 -2.47 14.50
CA ILE A 96 -24.24 -2.91 14.99
C ILE A 96 -25.34 -2.02 14.39
N LEU A 97 -25.13 -0.70 14.38
CA LEU A 97 -26.09 0.24 13.81
C LEU A 97 -26.29 -0.02 12.31
N MET A 98 -25.21 -0.29 11.57
CA MET A 98 -25.25 -0.64 10.16
C MET A 98 -26.04 -1.94 9.93
N LEU A 99 -25.86 -2.96 10.77
CA LEU A 99 -26.62 -4.22 10.69
C LEU A 99 -28.13 -4.02 10.93
N ILE A 100 -28.49 -3.21 11.94
CA ILE A 100 -29.90 -2.97 12.30
C ILE A 100 -30.59 -2.07 11.26
N PHE A 101 -29.92 -1.01 10.83
CA PHE A 101 -30.50 0.03 9.96
C PHE A 101 -30.12 -0.13 8.49
N HIS A 102 -29.61 -1.29 8.08
CA HIS A 102 -29.01 -1.45 6.76
C HIS A 102 -29.97 -1.03 5.62
N ASN A 103 -31.26 -1.38 5.70
CA ASN A 103 -32.23 -1.00 4.65
C ASN A 103 -32.42 0.52 4.59
N LYS A 104 -32.63 1.19 5.73
CA LYS A 104 -32.79 2.65 5.78
C LYS A 104 -31.55 3.39 5.29
N ILE A 105 -30.37 2.86 5.60
CA ILE A 105 -29.09 3.42 5.14
C ILE A 105 -29.00 3.29 3.63
N LEU A 106 -29.28 2.11 3.08
CA LEU A 106 -29.25 1.86 1.64
C LEU A 106 -30.27 2.72 0.89
N ASP A 107 -31.51 2.83 1.39
CA ASP A 107 -32.54 3.71 0.81
C ASP A 107 -32.08 5.17 0.81
N LYS A 108 -31.47 5.63 1.91
CA LYS A 108 -30.95 6.99 2.00
C LYS A 108 -29.77 7.24 1.07
N VAL A 109 -28.89 6.24 0.92
CA VAL A 109 -27.78 6.26 -0.05
C VAL A 109 -28.32 6.37 -1.47
N LEU A 110 -29.40 5.65 -1.82
CA LEU A 110 -30.04 5.78 -3.14
C LEU A 110 -30.67 7.13 -3.38
N GLU A 111 -31.47 7.62 -2.44
CA GLU A 111 -32.12 8.92 -2.53
C GLU A 111 -31.07 10.03 -2.72
N THR A 112 -30.03 10.02 -1.88
CA THR A 112 -28.93 10.98 -1.95
C THR A 112 -28.16 10.86 -3.25
N SER A 113 -27.90 9.63 -3.72
CA SER A 113 -27.21 9.39 -4.98
C SER A 113 -28.00 9.90 -6.19
N LYS A 114 -29.34 9.75 -6.19
CA LYS A 114 -30.20 10.23 -7.28
C LYS A 114 -30.30 11.74 -7.28
N ASP A 115 -30.56 12.35 -6.11
CA ASP A 115 -30.60 13.81 -5.95
C ASP A 115 -29.26 14.46 -6.35
N LEU A 116 -28.12 13.87 -5.98
CA LEU A 116 -26.81 14.35 -6.41
C LEU A 116 -26.56 14.14 -7.91
N ASN A 117 -27.06 13.08 -8.52
CA ASN A 117 -26.88 12.87 -9.96
C ASN A 117 -27.64 13.93 -10.79
N GLU A 118 -28.82 14.34 -10.34
CA GLU A 118 -29.67 15.34 -11.01
C GLU A 118 -29.11 16.78 -10.87
N ARG A 119 -28.33 17.05 -9.82
CA ARG A 119 -27.74 18.39 -9.58
C ARG A 119 -26.51 18.62 -10.45
N SER A 120 -26.55 19.65 -11.30
CA SER A 120 -25.39 20.10 -12.09
C SER A 120 -24.16 20.47 -11.23
N SER A 121 -24.38 21.03 -10.04
CA SER A 121 -23.32 21.44 -9.10
C SER A 121 -22.50 20.28 -8.52
N THR A 122 -22.99 19.04 -8.61
CA THR A 122 -22.34 17.86 -8.00
C THR A 122 -20.95 17.63 -8.57
N ASN A 123 -20.75 17.83 -9.88
CA ASN A 123 -19.45 17.73 -10.51
C ASN A 123 -18.43 18.67 -9.85
N PHE A 124 -18.81 19.94 -9.68
CA PHE A 124 -17.94 20.96 -9.09
C PHE A 124 -17.63 20.66 -7.62
N ILE A 125 -18.64 20.28 -6.84
CA ILE A 125 -18.46 19.94 -5.42
C ILE A 125 -17.52 18.73 -5.27
N LEU A 126 -17.70 17.68 -6.07
CA LEU A 126 -16.83 16.50 -6.05
C LEU A 126 -15.39 16.86 -6.45
N LEU A 127 -15.20 17.68 -7.48
CA LEU A 127 -13.87 18.16 -7.87
C LEU A 127 -13.18 18.89 -6.73
N VAL A 128 -13.89 19.80 -6.05
CA VAL A 128 -13.36 20.56 -4.91
C VAL A 128 -13.00 19.63 -3.74
N LEU A 129 -13.89 18.71 -3.38
CA LEU A 129 -13.64 17.76 -2.28
C LEU A 129 -12.45 16.83 -2.58
N LEU A 130 -12.39 16.29 -3.80
CA LEU A 130 -11.29 15.44 -4.27
C LEU A 130 -9.97 16.20 -4.38
N PHE A 131 -10.02 17.50 -4.69
CA PHE A 131 -8.85 18.37 -4.68
C PHE A 131 -8.30 18.51 -3.26
N PHE A 132 -9.13 18.90 -2.30
CA PHE A 132 -8.71 19.15 -0.93
C PHE A 132 -8.32 17.89 -0.15
N VAL A 133 -8.96 16.74 -0.43
CA VAL A 133 -8.56 15.46 0.20
C VAL A 133 -7.15 15.01 -0.21
N GLY A 134 -6.56 15.61 -1.26
CA GLY A 134 -5.19 15.38 -1.68
C GLY A 134 -4.12 15.87 -0.71
N PHE A 135 -4.46 16.80 0.20
CA PHE A 135 -3.51 17.43 1.11
C PHE A 135 -3.41 16.66 2.45
N PRO A 136 -2.21 16.25 2.91
CA PRO A 136 -2.05 15.71 4.26
C PRO A 136 -2.53 16.70 5.34
N PRO A 137 -3.20 16.25 6.42
CA PRO A 137 -3.49 14.88 6.84
C PRO A 137 -4.90 14.37 6.44
N MET A 138 -5.51 14.93 5.39
CA MET A 138 -6.92 14.63 5.07
C MET A 138 -7.17 13.14 4.82
N ILE A 139 -8.26 12.63 5.39
CA ILE A 139 -8.75 11.27 5.22
C ILE A 139 -10.09 11.34 4.47
N GLY A 140 -10.44 10.29 3.75
CA GLY A 140 -11.73 10.20 3.05
C GLY A 140 -11.63 10.09 1.54
N TYR A 141 -10.42 9.95 0.98
CA TYR A 141 -10.22 9.75 -0.45
C TYR A 141 -11.01 8.55 -0.98
N SER A 142 -10.91 7.39 -0.30
CA SER A 142 -11.65 6.18 -0.69
C SER A 142 -13.16 6.36 -0.58
N PHE A 143 -13.63 7.09 0.44
CA PHE A 143 -15.05 7.40 0.61
C PHE A 143 -15.56 8.28 -0.53
N LEU A 144 -14.91 9.41 -0.82
CA LEU A 144 -15.29 10.31 -1.92
C LEU A 144 -15.24 9.60 -3.29
N SER A 145 -14.22 8.78 -3.51
CA SER A 145 -14.07 8.01 -4.75
C SER A 145 -15.21 6.99 -4.92
N THR A 146 -15.56 6.27 -3.85
CA THR A 146 -16.67 5.31 -3.86
C THR A 146 -18.02 6.02 -4.00
N SER A 147 -18.20 7.18 -3.37
CA SER A 147 -19.37 8.04 -3.53
C SER A 147 -19.54 8.56 -4.96
N THR A 148 -18.44 8.84 -5.66
CA THR A 148 -18.51 9.17 -7.09
C THR A 148 -19.04 7.99 -7.91
N GLY A 149 -18.66 6.76 -7.54
CA GLY A 149 -19.23 5.52 -8.08
C GLY A 149 -20.70 5.30 -7.76
N LEU A 150 -21.16 5.67 -6.56
CA LEU A 150 -22.59 5.66 -6.21
C LEU A 150 -23.36 6.59 -7.14
N ILE A 151 -22.88 7.83 -7.32
CA ILE A 151 -23.58 8.87 -8.09
C ILE A 151 -23.63 8.54 -9.58
N TYR A 152 -22.48 8.24 -10.19
CA TYR A 152 -22.36 8.12 -11.66
C TYR A 152 -22.24 6.69 -12.17
N GLY A 153 -22.18 5.69 -11.29
CA GLY A 153 -21.86 4.32 -11.66
C GLY A 153 -20.48 4.16 -12.28
N VAL A 154 -20.27 3.07 -13.02
CA VAL A 154 -19.09 2.88 -13.86
C VAL A 154 -19.30 3.61 -15.18
N SER A 155 -19.02 4.91 -15.19
CA SER A 155 -19.16 5.78 -16.36
C SER A 155 -17.89 6.56 -16.65
N PHE A 156 -17.68 6.90 -17.92
CA PHE A 156 -16.56 7.75 -18.34
C PHE A 156 -16.62 9.13 -17.67
N HIS A 157 -17.82 9.70 -17.51
CA HIS A 157 -18.03 10.98 -16.83
C HIS A 157 -17.59 10.93 -15.36
N GLY A 158 -18.04 9.90 -14.61
CA GLY A 158 -17.61 9.72 -13.22
C GLY A 158 -16.11 9.49 -13.09
N TRP A 159 -15.52 8.71 -14.01
CA TRP A 159 -14.08 8.48 -14.04
C TRP A 159 -13.31 9.76 -14.31
N PHE A 160 -13.77 10.58 -15.26
CA PHE A 160 -13.14 11.85 -15.60
C PHE A 160 -13.19 12.85 -14.44
N VAL A 161 -14.35 13.01 -13.78
CA VAL A 161 -14.47 13.87 -12.58
C VAL A 161 -13.53 13.39 -11.47
N LEU A 162 -13.52 12.08 -11.20
CA LEU A 162 -12.66 11.49 -10.18
C LEU A 162 -11.17 11.66 -10.51
N ALA A 163 -10.78 11.37 -11.75
CA ALA A 163 -9.42 11.50 -12.25
C ALA A 163 -8.96 12.96 -12.19
N LEU A 164 -9.77 13.89 -12.69
CA LEU A 164 -9.44 15.31 -12.70
C LEU A 164 -9.25 15.85 -11.28
N GLY A 165 -10.22 15.62 -10.38
CA GLY A 165 -10.14 16.10 -9.00
C GLY A 165 -8.97 15.49 -8.21
N SER A 166 -8.77 14.17 -8.35
CA SER A 166 -7.68 13.48 -7.67
C SER A 166 -6.30 13.88 -8.20
N VAL A 167 -6.09 13.90 -9.52
CA VAL A 167 -4.81 14.27 -10.12
C VAL A 167 -4.47 15.72 -9.80
N THR A 168 -5.41 16.66 -9.97
CA THR A 168 -5.16 18.08 -9.68
C THR A 168 -4.87 18.32 -8.20
N GLY A 169 -5.65 17.71 -7.29
CA GLY A 169 -5.40 17.78 -5.85
C GLY A 169 -4.06 17.16 -5.44
N SER A 170 -3.70 16.02 -6.02
CA SER A 170 -2.42 15.35 -5.77
C SER A 170 -1.24 16.22 -6.22
N VAL A 171 -1.29 16.76 -7.44
CA VAL A 171 -0.24 17.62 -8.00
C VAL A 171 -0.14 18.94 -7.23
N ALA A 172 -1.26 19.55 -6.87
CA ALA A 172 -1.27 20.77 -6.06
C ALA A 172 -0.70 20.52 -4.66
N SER A 173 -1.09 19.42 -4.00
CA SER A 173 -0.50 19.03 -2.72
C SER A 173 1.00 18.79 -2.83
N PHE A 174 1.45 18.08 -3.87
CA PHE A 174 2.87 17.86 -4.10
C PHE A 174 3.62 19.18 -4.28
N TYR A 175 3.08 20.11 -5.09
CA TYR A 175 3.69 21.43 -5.31
C TYR A 175 3.79 22.26 -4.02
N VAL A 176 2.72 22.29 -3.23
CA VAL A 176 2.69 23.03 -1.96
C VAL A 176 3.67 22.42 -0.95
N PHE A 177 3.72 21.09 -0.83
CA PHE A 177 4.65 20.44 0.10
C PHE A 177 6.11 20.56 -0.36
N LYS A 178 6.36 20.53 -1.66
CA LYS A 178 7.70 20.68 -2.22
C LYS A 178 8.28 22.07 -2.00
N ASN A 179 7.46 23.12 -2.20
CA ASN A 179 7.96 24.49 -2.22
C ASN A 179 7.72 25.27 -0.92
N LEU A 180 6.57 25.06 -0.24
CA LEU A 180 6.18 25.85 0.94
C LEU A 180 6.33 25.07 2.25
N LEU A 181 6.18 23.75 2.23
CA LEU A 181 6.13 22.91 3.44
C LEU A 181 7.21 21.81 3.43
N HIS A 182 8.38 22.06 2.83
CA HIS A 182 9.43 21.05 2.64
C HIS A 182 9.83 20.35 3.94
N SER A 183 10.01 21.11 5.03
CA SER A 183 10.31 20.54 6.36
C SER A 183 9.21 19.60 6.89
N ARG A 184 7.93 19.85 6.56
CA ARG A 184 6.84 18.91 6.88
C ARG A 184 6.85 17.71 5.95
N ALA A 185 7.20 17.90 4.68
CA ALA A 185 7.33 16.83 3.69
C ALA A 185 8.42 15.82 4.10
N GLU A 186 9.60 16.29 4.51
CA GLU A 186 10.68 15.45 5.06
C GLU A 186 10.22 14.64 6.27
N LYS A 187 9.53 15.29 7.23
CA LYS A 187 8.96 14.59 8.38
C LYS A 187 8.00 13.47 7.99
N LEU A 188 7.24 13.64 6.91
CA LEU A 188 6.33 12.60 6.41
C LEU A 188 7.08 11.41 5.79
N VAL A 189 8.25 11.64 5.17
CA VAL A 189 9.11 10.56 4.63
C VAL A 189 9.61 9.66 5.76
N HIS A 190 10.11 10.26 6.84
CA HIS A 190 10.68 9.54 8.00
C HIS A 190 9.61 8.95 8.95
N MET A 191 8.32 9.08 8.63
CA MET A 191 7.26 8.57 9.51
C MET A 191 7.16 7.03 9.48
N ASN A 192 7.69 6.37 8.45
CA ASN A 192 7.67 4.92 8.33
C ASN A 192 8.96 4.43 7.65
N LYS A 193 9.77 3.61 8.36
CA LYS A 193 11.03 3.02 7.83
C LYS A 193 10.85 2.36 6.46
N ARG A 194 9.71 1.69 6.22
CA ARG A 194 9.43 1.08 4.91
C ARG A 194 9.25 2.13 3.82
N PHE A 195 8.56 3.22 4.13
CA PHE A 195 8.36 4.31 3.17
C PHE A 195 9.66 5.07 2.92
N GLU A 196 10.47 5.28 3.95
CA GLU A 196 11.82 5.85 3.84
C GLU A 196 12.74 5.00 2.96
N ALA A 197 12.75 3.68 3.13
CA ALA A 197 13.47 2.76 2.25
C ALA A 197 12.95 2.81 0.80
N PHE A 198 11.65 3.01 0.58
CA PHE A 198 11.13 3.26 -0.78
C PHE A 198 11.55 4.63 -1.32
N ALA A 199 11.63 5.63 -0.45
CA ALA A 199 12.00 7.00 -0.79
C ALA A 199 13.47 7.09 -1.24
N SER A 200 14.38 6.33 -0.63
CA SER A 200 15.79 6.28 -1.04
C SER A 200 15.93 5.71 -2.46
N ILE A 201 15.20 4.63 -2.79
CA ILE A 201 15.22 4.09 -4.16
C ILE A 201 14.66 5.10 -5.16
N LEU A 202 13.62 5.85 -4.78
CA LEU A 202 13.01 6.88 -5.62
C LEU A 202 13.88 8.13 -5.78
N GLN A 203 14.77 8.41 -4.82
CA GLN A 203 15.77 9.47 -4.90
C GLN A 203 16.85 9.13 -5.93
N GLU A 204 17.28 7.87 -5.99
CA GLU A 204 18.17 7.37 -7.04
C GLU A 204 17.46 7.38 -8.40
N ASP A 205 16.20 6.93 -8.45
CA ASP A 205 15.45 6.74 -9.69
C ASP A 205 14.09 7.43 -9.69
N ASN A 206 14.10 8.71 -10.07
CA ASN A 206 12.94 9.57 -10.22
C ASN A 206 12.09 9.25 -11.48
N SER A 207 11.96 7.98 -11.87
CA SER A 207 11.15 7.58 -13.02
C SER A 207 9.66 7.70 -12.72
N TYR A 208 8.86 8.20 -13.67
CA TYR A 208 7.41 8.24 -13.54
C TYR A 208 6.78 6.84 -13.37
N LEU A 209 7.46 5.79 -13.86
CA LEU A 209 7.03 4.40 -13.65
C LEU A 209 7.20 3.98 -12.19
N MET A 210 8.29 4.39 -11.54
CA MET A 210 8.54 4.08 -10.14
C MET A 210 7.56 4.81 -9.23
N LEU A 211 7.27 6.07 -9.54
CA LEU A 211 6.21 6.85 -8.89
C LEU A 211 4.82 6.21 -9.08
N ALA A 212 4.52 5.71 -10.29
CA ALA A 212 3.26 5.03 -10.55
C ALA A 212 3.14 3.74 -9.72
N LEU A 213 4.23 2.99 -9.58
CA LEU A 213 4.28 1.79 -8.75
C LEU A 213 4.05 2.10 -7.27
N LEU A 214 4.67 3.16 -6.75
CA LEU A 214 4.46 3.62 -5.37
C LEU A 214 2.98 3.94 -5.10
N ARG A 215 2.26 4.47 -6.08
CA ARG A 215 0.82 4.77 -5.96
C ARG A 215 -0.07 3.53 -6.01
N LEU A 216 0.46 2.37 -6.40
CA LEU A 216 -0.24 1.08 -6.31
C LEU A 216 -0.04 0.41 -4.95
N CYS A 217 0.98 0.82 -4.19
CA CYS A 217 1.17 0.40 -2.81
C CYS A 217 0.04 0.96 -1.93
N PRO A 218 -0.36 0.23 -0.87
CA PRO A 218 -1.46 0.61 0.02
C PRO A 218 -1.02 1.68 1.04
N PHE A 219 -0.51 2.81 0.55
CA PHE A 219 -0.20 3.96 1.39
C PHE A 219 -1.39 4.94 1.43
N PRO A 220 -1.59 5.68 2.54
CA PRO A 220 -2.62 6.70 2.61
C PRO A 220 -2.43 7.75 1.51
N TYR A 221 -3.48 7.98 0.72
CA TYR A 221 -3.45 8.82 -0.47
C TYR A 221 -2.82 10.20 -0.25
N SER A 222 -3.32 10.94 0.75
CA SER A 222 -2.86 12.29 1.07
C SER A 222 -1.40 12.29 1.53
N LEU A 223 -1.03 11.35 2.42
CA LEU A 223 0.35 11.16 2.90
C LEU A 223 1.32 10.98 1.75
N THR A 224 1.04 10.09 0.79
CA THR A 224 1.95 9.89 -0.35
C THR A 224 2.20 11.18 -1.13
N ASN A 225 1.17 11.99 -1.36
CA ASN A 225 1.32 13.24 -2.12
C ASN A 225 2.26 14.22 -1.40
N GLY A 226 2.16 14.33 -0.07
CA GLY A 226 3.01 15.20 0.73
C GLY A 226 4.40 14.65 1.00
N ALA A 227 4.54 13.34 1.25
CA ALA A 227 5.82 12.71 1.59
C ALA A 227 6.77 12.65 0.38
N ILE A 228 6.25 12.28 -0.79
CA ILE A 228 7.05 12.25 -2.04
C ILE A 228 7.63 13.64 -2.35
N ALA A 229 6.94 14.71 -1.93
CA ALA A 229 7.40 16.08 -2.13
C ALA A 229 8.66 16.46 -1.31
N GLY A 230 8.99 15.69 -0.26
CA GLY A 230 10.19 15.88 0.55
C GLY A 230 11.42 15.13 0.03
N ILE A 231 11.26 14.29 -1.00
CA ILE A 231 12.38 13.54 -1.59
C ILE A 231 13.07 14.44 -2.61
N TYR A 232 14.37 14.66 -2.40
CA TYR A 232 15.17 15.49 -3.29
C TYR A 232 15.22 14.89 -4.71
N GLY A 233 15.19 15.77 -5.72
CA GLY A 233 15.27 15.37 -7.12
C GLY A 233 13.92 15.06 -7.79
N ILE A 234 12.84 14.78 -7.05
CA ILE A 234 11.56 14.38 -7.68
C ILE A 234 10.95 15.51 -8.50
N SER A 235 10.73 15.28 -9.80
CA SER A 235 10.19 16.32 -10.68
C SER A 235 8.66 16.35 -10.63
N VAL A 236 8.08 17.56 -10.63
CA VAL A 236 6.62 17.74 -10.69
C VAL A 236 6.06 17.04 -11.94
N LYS A 237 6.79 17.11 -13.06
CA LYS A 237 6.43 16.45 -14.32
C LYS A 237 6.30 14.94 -14.16
N ASN A 238 7.31 14.27 -13.59
CA ASN A 238 7.27 12.81 -13.42
C ASN A 238 6.16 12.40 -12.45
N PHE A 239 5.95 13.18 -11.39
CA PHE A 239 4.85 12.96 -10.45
C PHE A 239 3.47 13.13 -11.10
N THR A 240 3.28 14.14 -11.95
CA THR A 240 2.04 14.37 -12.70
C THR A 240 1.78 13.23 -13.69
N ILE A 241 2.79 12.82 -14.47
CA ILE A 241 2.67 11.71 -15.43
C ILE A 241 2.30 10.41 -14.70
N ALA A 242 2.98 10.11 -13.58
CA ALA A 242 2.67 8.95 -12.75
C ALA A 242 1.23 8.97 -12.25
N ASN A 243 0.73 10.13 -11.80
CA ASN A 243 -0.65 10.29 -11.38
C ASN A 243 -1.64 9.97 -12.51
N ILE A 244 -1.42 10.53 -13.69
CA ILE A 244 -2.29 10.32 -14.87
C ILE A 244 -2.29 8.85 -15.29
N ILE A 245 -1.12 8.21 -15.39
CA ILE A 245 -1.01 6.79 -15.78
C ILE A 245 -1.72 5.87 -14.77
N THR A 246 -1.79 6.26 -13.50
CA THR A 246 -2.47 5.46 -12.47
C THR A 246 -3.99 5.66 -12.42
N THR A 247 -4.57 6.62 -13.15
CA THR A 247 -6.02 6.90 -13.14
C THR A 247 -6.92 5.74 -13.57
N PRO A 248 -6.50 4.73 -14.38
CA PRO A 248 -7.36 3.58 -14.67
C PRO A 248 -7.76 2.80 -13.41
N LYS A 249 -6.92 2.80 -12.36
CA LYS A 249 -7.26 2.14 -11.08
C LYS A 249 -8.49 2.74 -10.41
N LEU A 250 -8.84 3.99 -10.75
CA LEU A 250 -9.97 4.69 -10.15
C LEU A 250 -11.31 4.05 -10.50
N LEU A 251 -11.36 3.29 -11.60
CA LEU A 251 -12.55 2.53 -12.01
C LEU A 251 -13.01 1.52 -10.94
N ILE A 252 -12.12 1.08 -10.06
CA ILE A 252 -12.47 0.17 -8.96
C ILE A 252 -13.38 0.86 -7.96
N TYR A 253 -13.08 2.11 -7.61
CA TYR A 253 -13.94 2.88 -6.71
C TYR A 253 -15.31 3.11 -7.35
N LEU A 254 -15.33 3.39 -8.65
CA LEU A 254 -16.59 3.50 -9.41
C LEU A 254 -17.38 2.20 -9.37
N PHE A 255 -16.71 1.07 -9.59
CA PHE A 255 -17.32 -0.25 -9.57
C PHE A 255 -17.88 -0.60 -8.18
N ILE A 256 -17.10 -0.37 -7.12
CA ILE A 256 -17.55 -0.60 -5.74
C ILE A 256 -18.78 0.26 -5.43
N GLY A 257 -18.74 1.55 -5.78
CA GLY A 257 -19.89 2.44 -5.60
C GLY A 257 -21.12 1.98 -6.38
N ALA A 258 -20.95 1.58 -7.64
CA ALA A 258 -22.04 1.06 -8.47
C ALA A 258 -22.65 -0.22 -7.88
N ARG A 259 -21.83 -1.12 -7.33
CA ARG A 259 -22.31 -2.35 -6.66
C ARG A 259 -23.05 -2.06 -5.38
N ILE A 260 -22.57 -1.11 -4.56
CA ILE A 260 -23.30 -0.66 -3.37
C ILE A 260 -24.67 -0.08 -3.75
N LYS A 261 -24.74 0.68 -4.85
CA LYS A 261 -26.00 1.19 -5.39
C LYS A 261 -26.94 0.04 -5.80
N ASN A 262 -26.44 -0.95 -6.55
CA ASN A 262 -27.23 -2.11 -6.96
C ASN A 262 -27.79 -2.89 -5.76
N MET A 263 -27.00 -3.07 -4.71
CA MET A 263 -27.44 -3.72 -3.47
C MET A 263 -28.57 -2.96 -2.76
N ALA A 264 -28.65 -1.65 -2.95
CA ALA A 264 -29.72 -0.84 -2.43
C ALA A 264 -30.97 -0.90 -3.32
N GLU A 265 -30.82 -0.99 -4.64
CA GLU A 265 -31.96 -1.06 -5.60
C GLU A 265 -32.60 -2.45 -5.61
N ASP A 266 -31.81 -3.51 -5.44
CA ASP A 266 -32.30 -4.88 -5.40
C ASP A 266 -32.47 -5.36 -3.95
N HIS A 267 -33.71 -5.72 -3.60
CA HIS A 267 -34.05 -6.26 -2.28
C HIS A 267 -33.78 -7.76 -2.13
N SER A 268 -33.43 -8.46 -3.22
CA SER A 268 -33.16 -9.89 -3.18
C SER A 268 -31.81 -10.18 -2.52
N THR A 269 -31.80 -11.14 -1.59
CA THR A 269 -30.58 -11.56 -0.89
C THR A 269 -29.54 -12.13 -1.86
N SER A 270 -29.98 -12.84 -2.91
CA SER A 270 -29.09 -13.45 -3.90
C SER A 270 -28.29 -12.40 -4.68
N SER A 271 -28.95 -11.35 -5.18
CA SER A 271 -28.26 -10.28 -5.91
C SER A 271 -27.29 -9.52 -5.00
N ARG A 272 -27.67 -9.26 -3.74
CA ARG A 272 -26.77 -8.61 -2.78
C ARG A 272 -25.53 -9.43 -2.47
N ILE A 273 -25.67 -10.75 -2.30
CA ILE A 273 -24.53 -11.65 -2.14
C ILE A 273 -23.66 -11.64 -3.39
N PHE A 274 -24.26 -11.71 -4.58
CA PHE A 274 -23.52 -11.65 -5.84
C PHE A 274 -22.72 -10.33 -5.98
N ASP A 275 -23.33 -9.19 -5.68
CA ASP A 275 -22.67 -7.89 -5.72
C ASP A 275 -21.51 -7.82 -4.72
N LEU A 276 -21.72 -8.29 -3.48
CA LEU A 276 -20.66 -8.36 -2.46
C LEU A 276 -19.50 -9.25 -2.90
N VAL A 277 -19.80 -10.46 -3.41
CA VAL A 277 -18.80 -11.39 -3.93
C VAL A 277 -18.05 -10.77 -5.11
N SER A 278 -18.74 -10.06 -6.01
CA SER A 278 -18.11 -9.39 -7.14
C SER A 278 -17.15 -8.28 -6.71
N ILE A 279 -17.47 -7.53 -5.66
CA ILE A 279 -16.56 -6.54 -5.06
C ILE A 279 -15.31 -7.23 -4.52
N LEU A 280 -15.48 -8.30 -3.74
CA LEU A 280 -14.36 -9.05 -3.16
C LEU A 280 -13.45 -9.63 -4.25
N ILE A 281 -14.03 -10.26 -5.28
CA ILE A 281 -13.28 -10.78 -6.43
C ILE A 281 -12.51 -9.67 -7.14
N THR A 282 -13.15 -8.52 -7.38
CA THR A 282 -12.51 -7.37 -8.06
C THR A 282 -11.33 -6.83 -7.24
N LEU A 283 -11.49 -6.70 -5.93
CA LEU A 283 -10.41 -6.29 -5.03
C LEU A 283 -9.26 -7.30 -5.04
N ILE A 284 -9.55 -8.61 -4.97
CA ILE A 284 -8.54 -9.66 -5.05
C ILE A 284 -7.78 -9.59 -6.37
N ILE A 285 -8.49 -9.53 -7.51
CA ILE A 285 -7.88 -9.45 -8.84
C ILE A 285 -6.98 -8.22 -8.94
N PHE A 286 -7.43 -7.07 -8.46
CA PHE A 286 -6.64 -5.85 -8.55
C PHE A 286 -5.42 -5.89 -7.63
N THR A 287 -5.56 -6.37 -6.39
CA THR A 287 -4.43 -6.57 -5.48
C THR A 287 -3.42 -7.55 -6.06
N LEU A 288 -3.87 -8.67 -6.64
CA LEU A 288 -3.01 -9.62 -7.34
C LEU A 288 -2.34 -8.97 -8.55
N THR A 289 -3.05 -8.18 -9.33
CA THR A 289 -2.49 -7.48 -10.51
C THR A 289 -1.44 -6.45 -10.10
N ALA A 290 -1.70 -5.65 -9.07
CA ALA A 290 -0.75 -4.69 -8.52
C ALA A 290 0.48 -5.41 -7.94
N TRP A 291 0.28 -6.52 -7.24
CA TRP A 291 1.33 -7.38 -6.73
C TRP A 291 2.17 -7.97 -7.87
N LEU A 292 1.56 -8.58 -8.89
CA LEU A 292 2.25 -9.11 -10.06
C LEU A 292 3.03 -8.02 -10.81
N LEU A 293 2.44 -6.82 -10.96
CA LEU A 293 3.11 -5.69 -11.60
C LEU A 293 4.32 -5.22 -10.78
N TYR A 294 4.19 -5.19 -9.45
CA TYR A 294 5.30 -4.92 -8.54
C TYR A 294 6.43 -5.94 -8.70
N PHE A 295 6.13 -7.24 -8.67
CA PHE A 295 7.14 -8.29 -8.83
C PHE A 295 7.82 -8.24 -10.19
N LYS A 296 7.05 -8.09 -11.28
CA LYS A 296 7.61 -7.96 -12.64
C LYS A 296 8.46 -6.71 -12.81
N THR A 297 8.01 -5.57 -12.28
CA THR A 297 8.74 -4.30 -12.38
C THR A 297 10.03 -4.37 -11.59
N LYS A 298 10.01 -4.94 -10.38
CA LYS A 298 11.20 -5.16 -9.55
C LYS A 298 12.23 -6.04 -10.27
N GLN A 299 11.80 -7.13 -10.90
CA GLN A 299 12.69 -8.00 -11.68
C GLN A 299 13.28 -7.29 -12.91
N ARG A 300 12.45 -6.59 -13.69
CA ARG A 300 12.93 -5.84 -14.86
C ARG A 300 13.89 -4.73 -14.48
N TYR A 301 13.60 -4.03 -13.41
CA TYR A 301 14.47 -2.99 -12.88
C TYR A 301 15.82 -3.56 -12.42
N ALA A 302 15.84 -4.70 -11.71
CA ALA A 302 17.08 -5.39 -11.34
C ALA A 302 17.89 -5.83 -12.58
N GLN A 303 17.24 -6.31 -13.64
CA GLN A 303 17.92 -6.67 -14.90
C GLN A 303 18.56 -5.45 -15.58
N LEU A 304 17.85 -4.31 -15.64
CA LEU A 304 18.38 -3.09 -16.26
C LEU A 304 19.57 -2.51 -15.48
N LYS A 305 19.50 -2.52 -14.13
CA LYS A 305 20.63 -2.10 -13.29
C LYS A 305 21.86 -2.98 -13.51
N ASN A 306 21.68 -4.30 -13.57
CA ASN A 306 22.78 -5.25 -13.83
C ASN A 306 23.37 -5.06 -15.24
N GLN A 307 22.54 -4.78 -16.25
CA GLN A 307 23.01 -4.48 -17.60
C GLN A 307 23.80 -3.17 -17.68
N ALA A 308 23.33 -2.11 -17.01
CA ALA A 308 24.05 -0.84 -16.95
C ALA A 308 25.41 -0.97 -16.25
N VAL A 309 25.48 -1.72 -15.16
CA VAL A 309 26.74 -2.03 -14.47
C VAL A 309 27.66 -2.85 -15.39
N ALA A 310 27.16 -3.89 -16.06
CA ALA A 310 27.97 -4.71 -16.97
C ALA A 310 28.50 -3.92 -18.18
N GLN A 311 27.71 -3.00 -18.74
CA GLN A 311 28.14 -2.12 -19.83
C GLN A 311 29.24 -1.15 -19.37
N ASN A 312 29.09 -0.50 -18.21
CA ASN A 312 30.11 0.39 -17.66
C ASN A 312 31.42 -0.35 -17.32
N SER A 313 31.32 -1.58 -16.78
CA SER A 313 32.51 -2.42 -16.52
C SER A 313 33.17 -2.94 -17.81
N SER A 314 32.46 -3.00 -18.93
CA SER A 314 33.04 -3.39 -20.22
C SER A 314 33.69 -2.20 -20.92
N ALA A 315 33.04 -1.03 -20.90
CA ALA A 315 33.59 0.21 -21.42
C ALA A 315 34.88 0.64 -20.69
N ASN A 316 34.94 0.53 -19.36
CA ASN A 316 36.17 0.82 -18.62
C ASN A 316 37.29 -0.18 -18.94
N ARG A 317 36.97 -1.46 -19.18
CA ARG A 317 37.97 -2.45 -19.58
C ARG A 317 38.52 -2.17 -20.97
N GLU A 318 37.69 -1.78 -21.93
CA GLU A 318 38.15 -1.41 -23.28
C GLU A 318 39.09 -0.19 -23.25
N VAL A 319 38.80 0.81 -22.43
CA VAL A 319 39.69 1.98 -22.25
C VAL A 319 41.02 1.60 -21.62
N ASP A 320 41.04 0.67 -20.64
CA ASP A 320 42.28 0.19 -20.01
C ASP A 320 43.16 -0.65 -20.97
N PHE A 321 42.61 -1.20 -22.06
CA PHE A 321 43.36 -1.92 -23.08
C PHE A 321 43.85 -1.05 -24.25
N GLU A 322 43.38 0.20 -24.36
CA GLU A 322 43.79 1.15 -25.42
C GLU A 322 44.88 2.15 -24.98
N ILE A 323 45.37 2.07 -23.74
CA ILE A 323 46.51 2.85 -23.19
C ILE A 323 47.75 1.96 -23.08
#